data_AF-A0A842ZPT1-F1
#
_entry.id   AF-A0A842ZPT1-F1
#
_cell.length_a   1.000
_cell.length_b   1.000
_cell.length_c   1.000
_cell.angle_alpha   90.00
_cell.angle_beta   90.00
_cell.angle_gamma   90.00
#
_symmetry.space_group_name_H-M   'P 1'
#
loop_
_entity.id
_entity.type
_entity.pdbx_description
1 polymer ?
#
loop_
_entity_poly.entity_id
_entity_poly.type
_entity_poly.pdbx_seq_one_letter_code
_entity_poly.pdbx_strand_id
1 'polypeptide(L)'
;MKDLQLTITLPSLQMSISEGKLNFQYLEQFVFKLTKIIGQQVLSKILQFLDNQLRKERERGTLSNCGTRRKYLLTLLGNISYHKHLYRDTEGQYHSLSLMENFVVYS
;
A
#
# COMPACT_ATOMS: atom_id res chain seq x y z
N MET A 1 24.77 0.16 0.72
CA MET A 1 23.39 0.46 0.26
C MET A 1 23.13 1.93 0.58
N LYS A 2 22.57 2.72 -0.34
CA LYS A 2 22.15 4.10 0.00
C LYS A 2 21.15 4.02 1.16
N ASP A 3 21.25 4.92 2.13
CA ASP A 3 20.27 5.01 3.23
C ASP A 3 18.88 5.23 2.64
N LEU A 4 18.04 4.20 2.73
CA LEU A 4 16.76 4.15 2.05
C LEU A 4 15.71 4.71 3.00
N GLN A 5 15.32 5.97 2.79
CA GLN A 5 14.40 6.69 3.68
C GLN A 5 12.97 6.72 3.11
N LEU A 6 12.01 6.21 3.88
CA LEU A 6 10.58 6.36 3.63
C LEU A 6 10.00 7.40 4.59
N THR A 7 9.50 8.50 4.04
CA THR A 7 8.77 9.52 4.80
C THR A 7 7.29 9.45 4.44
N ILE A 8 6.45 9.21 5.44
CA ILE A 8 4.99 9.18 5.27
C ILE A 8 4.38 10.34 6.03
N THR A 9 3.82 11.30 5.28
CA THR A 9 2.99 12.35 5.86
C THR A 9 1.54 11.89 5.91
N LEU A 10 0.93 12.01 7.08
CA LEU A 10 -0.49 11.75 7.32
C LEU A 10 -1.29 13.05 7.27
N PRO A 11 -2.60 13.00 6.97
CA PRO A 11 -3.45 14.18 7.02
C PRO A 11 -3.50 14.76 8.44
N SER A 12 -3.56 16.08 8.56
CA SER A 12 -3.90 16.74 9.83
C SER A 12 -5.36 16.42 10.18
N LEU A 13 -5.57 15.57 11.18
CA LEU A 13 -6.89 15.12 11.59
C LEU A 13 -7.46 16.10 12.64
N GLN A 14 -8.53 16.81 12.26
CA GLN A 14 -9.40 17.53 13.17
C GLN A 14 -10.80 16.93 13.11
N MET A 15 -11.46 16.86 14.26
CA MET A 15 -12.75 16.17 14.38
C MET A 15 -13.50 16.67 15.60
N SER A 16 -14.80 16.88 15.41
CA SER A 16 -15.74 17.30 16.44
C SER A 16 -16.74 16.18 16.70
N ILE A 17 -16.91 15.82 17.97
CA ILE A 17 -17.87 14.81 18.41
C ILE A 17 -18.96 15.53 19.21
N SER A 18 -20.22 15.34 18.82
CA SER A 18 -21.36 15.91 19.55
C SER A 18 -21.50 15.25 20.91
N GLU A 19 -21.82 16.03 21.95
CA GLU A 19 -21.92 15.56 23.34
C GLU A 19 -22.83 14.34 23.51
N GLY A 20 -23.98 14.30 22.85
CA GLY A 20 -24.90 13.15 22.88
C GLY A 20 -24.36 11.84 22.30
N LYS A 21 -23.15 11.84 21.71
CA LYS A 21 -22.44 10.65 21.22
C LYS A 21 -21.21 10.30 22.07
N LEU A 22 -20.91 11.07 23.13
CA LEU A 22 -19.80 10.80 24.04
C LEU A 22 -20.16 9.66 25.01
N ASN A 23 -20.17 8.44 24.50
CA ASN A 23 -20.13 7.25 25.34
C ASN A 23 -18.91 6.39 24.97
N PHE A 24 -18.47 5.58 25.93
CA PHE A 24 -17.24 4.81 25.80
C PHE A 24 -17.24 3.89 24.58
N GLN A 25 -18.35 3.17 24.34
CA GLN A 25 -18.51 2.27 23.20
C GLN A 25 -18.36 2.99 21.86
N TYR A 26 -18.96 4.18 21.72
CA TYR A 26 -18.83 4.99 20.52
C TYR A 26 -17.38 5.45 20.33
N LEU A 27 -16.74 5.94 21.39
CA LEU A 27 -15.36 6.42 21.34
C LEU A 27 -14.38 5.31 20.94
N GLU A 28 -14.50 4.11 21.51
CA GLU A 28 -13.66 2.96 21.14
C GLU A 28 -13.84 2.57 19.67
N GLN A 29 -15.09 2.43 19.21
CA GLN A 29 -15.37 2.10 17.81
C GLN A 29 -14.84 3.19 16.86
N PHE A 30 -14.96 4.44 17.28
CA PHE A 30 -14.49 5.58 16.52
C PHE A 30 -12.97 5.57 16.38
N VAL A 31 -12.23 5.44 17.50
CA VAL A 31 -10.77 5.34 17.50
C VAL A 31 -10.30 4.14 16.68
N PHE A 32 -10.94 2.98 16.84
CA PHE A 32 -10.62 1.78 16.07
C PHE A 32 -10.78 1.97 14.56
N LYS A 33 -11.87 2.64 14.13
CA LYS A 33 -12.08 2.98 12.71
C LYS A 33 -11.00 3.92 12.20
N LEU A 34 -10.59 4.92 12.98
CA LEU A 34 -9.49 5.80 12.60
C LEU A 34 -8.18 5.04 12.44
N THR A 35 -7.85 4.15 13.37
CA THR A 35 -6.65 3.29 13.26
C THR A 35 -6.66 2.49 11.97
N LYS A 36 -7.82 1.92 11.59
CA LYS A 36 -7.96 1.21 10.31
C LYS A 36 -7.73 2.13 9.11
N ILE A 37 -8.37 3.29 9.06
CA ILE A 37 -8.26 4.23 7.94
C ILE A 37 -6.81 4.69 7.77
N ILE A 38 -6.16 5.12 8.85
CA ILE A 38 -4.77 5.58 8.84
C ILE A 38 -3.84 4.42 8.45
N GLY A 39 -4.03 3.24 9.06
CA GLY A 39 -3.22 2.06 8.77
C GLY A 39 -3.32 1.62 7.30
N GLN A 40 -4.52 1.63 6.72
CA GLN A 40 -4.73 1.33 5.30
C GLN A 40 -3.96 2.29 4.39
N GLN A 41 -3.97 3.59 4.71
CA GLN A 41 -3.24 4.60 3.94
C GLN A 41 -1.73 4.42 4.06
N VAL A 42 -1.22 4.21 5.29
CA VAL A 42 0.20 3.97 5.56
C VAL A 42 0.67 2.75 4.78
N LEU A 43 -0.02 1.62 4.91
CA LEU A 43 0.37 0.37 4.28
C LEU A 43 0.35 0.47 2.74
N SER A 44 -0.66 1.13 2.18
CA SER A 44 -0.72 1.38 0.73
C SER A 44 0.46 2.22 0.23
N LYS A 45 0.86 3.26 0.99
CA LYS A 45 2.04 4.09 0.67
C LYS A 45 3.34 3.33 0.78
N ILE A 46 3.50 2.49 1.80
CA ILE A 46 4.67 1.60 1.96
C ILE A 46 4.78 0.68 0.74
N LEU A 47 3.70 -0.03 0.38
CA LEU A 47 3.71 -0.94 -0.76
C LEU A 47 4.04 -0.22 -2.08
N GLN A 48 3.48 0.98 -2.28
CA GLN A 48 3.79 1.77 -3.47
C GLN A 48 5.26 2.22 -3.49
N PHE A 49 5.81 2.61 -2.34
CA PHE A 49 7.21 2.98 -2.21
C PHE A 49 8.13 1.79 -2.54
N LEU A 50 7.85 0.61 -1.99
CA LEU A 50 8.61 -0.60 -2.24
C LEU A 50 8.57 -1.00 -3.73
N ASP A 51 7.39 -0.96 -4.36
CA ASP A 51 7.23 -1.23 -5.79
C ASP A 51 8.04 -0.23 -6.66
N ASN A 52 8.09 1.04 -6.26
CA ASN A 52 8.92 2.04 -6.92
C ASN A 52 10.42 1.77 -6.77
N GLN A 53 10.87 1.20 -5.64
CA GLN A 53 12.28 0.83 -5.45
C GLN A 53 12.64 -0.38 -6.32
N LEU A 54 11.80 -1.42 -6.33
CA LEU A 54 11.96 -2.56 -7.23
C LEU A 54 12.12 -2.12 -8.69
N ARG A 55 11.31 -1.15 -9.12
CA ARG A 55 11.44 -0.57 -10.48
C ARG A 55 12.77 0.11 -10.72
N LYS A 56 13.36 0.77 -9.72
CA LYS A 56 14.64 1.48 -9.84
C LYS A 56 15.81 0.49 -9.87
N GLU A 57 15.73 -0.57 -9.07
CA GLU A 57 16.77 -1.58 -8.89
C GLU A 57 16.75 -2.67 -9.96
N ARG A 58 15.67 -2.77 -10.75
CA ARG A 58 15.56 -3.75 -11.82
C ARG A 58 16.73 -3.68 -12.80
N GLU A 59 17.12 -4.84 -13.31
CA GLU A 59 18.04 -4.92 -14.44
C GLU A 59 17.41 -4.27 -15.68
N ARG A 60 18.13 -3.33 -16.29
CA ARG A 60 17.67 -2.61 -17.48
C ARG A 60 18.03 -3.41 -18.73
N GLY A 61 17.14 -3.43 -19.72
CA GLY A 61 17.35 -4.11 -21.00
C GLY A 61 16.74 -5.51 -21.08
N THR A 62 16.53 -6.18 -19.96
CA THR A 62 15.86 -7.51 -19.89
C THR A 62 14.34 -7.38 -19.80
N LEU A 63 13.87 -6.35 -19.10
CA LEU A 63 12.45 -6.06 -18.90
C LEU A 63 12.10 -4.70 -19.48
N SER A 64 10.98 -4.60 -20.20
CA SER A 64 10.36 -3.34 -20.58
C SER A 64 9.22 -3.00 -19.62
N ASN A 65 9.12 -1.75 -19.18
CA ASN A 65 8.00 -1.33 -18.33
C ASN A 65 6.78 -1.05 -19.22
N CYS A 66 5.67 -1.74 -18.94
CA CYS A 66 4.44 -1.69 -19.74
C CYS A 66 3.30 -0.95 -19.03
N GLY A 67 3.60 -0.25 -17.93
CA GLY A 67 2.62 0.47 -17.13
C GLY A 67 2.46 -0.14 -15.73
N THR A 68 1.28 0.06 -15.15
CA THR A 68 0.97 -0.41 -13.80
C THR A 68 -0.36 -1.15 -13.78
N ARG A 69 -0.51 -2.06 -12.81
CA ARG A 69 -1.77 -2.76 -12.55
C ARG A 69 -2.16 -2.56 -11.09
N ARG A 70 -3.42 -2.19 -10.87
CA ARG A 70 -3.98 -2.12 -9.52
C ARG A 70 -4.08 -3.52 -8.92
N LYS A 71 -3.67 -3.66 -7.66
CA LYS A 71 -3.77 -4.87 -6.86
C LYS A 71 -4.55 -4.58 -5.59
N TYR A 72 -5.25 -5.60 -5.10
CA TYR A 72 -6.03 -5.55 -3.88
C TYR A 72 -5.46 -6.54 -2.88
N LEU A 73 -5.41 -6.17 -1.60
CA LEU A 73 -5.08 -7.07 -0.51
C LEU A 73 -6.10 -6.91 0.61
N LEU A 74 -6.62 -8.02 1.09
CA LEU A 74 -7.31 -8.09 2.37
C LEU A 74 -6.27 -8.12 3.49
N THR A 75 -6.40 -7.24 4.47
CA THR A 75 -5.50 -7.13 5.62
C THR A 75 -6.30 -7.06 6.92
N LEU A 76 -5.63 -7.14 8.07
CA LEU A 76 -6.24 -6.90 9.38
C LEU A 76 -6.87 -5.49 9.50
N LEU A 77 -6.36 -4.53 8.72
CA LEU A 77 -6.84 -3.16 8.67
C LEU A 77 -8.04 -3.00 7.72
N GLY A 78 -8.41 -4.05 6.98
CA GLY A 78 -9.39 -4.05 5.90
C GLY A 78 -8.74 -4.12 4.52
N ASN A 79 -9.54 -3.92 3.48
CA ASN A 79 -9.07 -3.97 2.10
C ASN A 79 -8.22 -2.74 1.77
N ILE A 80 -7.04 -2.98 1.21
CA ILE A 80 -6.19 -1.95 0.63
C ILE A 80 -6.00 -2.19 -0.86
N SER A 81 -5.58 -1.14 -1.57
CA SER A 81 -5.17 -1.27 -2.95
C SER A 81 -3.93 -0.43 -3.23
N TYR A 82 -3.07 -0.93 -4.10
CA TYR A 82 -1.86 -0.24 -4.54
C TYR A 82 -1.60 -0.57 -6.02
N HIS A 83 -0.70 0.18 -6.66
CA HIS A 83 -0.31 -0.08 -8.04
C HIS A 83 1.02 -0.80 -8.07
N LYS A 84 1.08 -1.84 -8.90
CA LYS A 84 2.29 -2.62 -9.14
C LYS A 84 2.79 -2.37 -10.55
N HIS A 85 4.09 -2.17 -10.73
CA HIS A 85 4.66 -2.08 -12.06
C HIS A 85 4.57 -3.42 -12.80
N LEU A 86 4.16 -3.35 -14.06
CA LEU A 86 4.08 -4.50 -14.95
C LEU A 86 5.20 -4.43 -15.98
N TYR A 87 5.86 -5.56 -16.20
CA TYR A 87 6.96 -5.66 -17.12
C TYR A 87 6.67 -6.70 -18.20
N ARG A 88 7.33 -6.54 -19.33
CA ARG A 88 7.34 -7.53 -20.40
C ARG A 88 8.78 -7.90 -20.73
N ASP A 89 9.07 -9.19 -20.80
CA ASP A 89 10.39 -9.66 -21.23
C ASP A 89 10.53 -9.66 -22.75
N THR A 90 11.69 -10.11 -23.23
CA THR A 90 12.01 -10.23 -24.66
C THR A 90 11.20 -11.30 -25.39
N GLU A 91 10.70 -12.30 -24.66
CA GLU A 91 9.81 -13.35 -25.20
C GLU A 91 8.34 -12.90 -25.25
N GLY A 92 8.05 -11.73 -24.67
CA GLY A 92 6.73 -11.15 -24.63
C GLY A 92 5.88 -11.56 -23.43
N GLN A 93 6.44 -12.29 -22.46
CA GLN A 93 5.76 -12.70 -21.23
C GLN A 93 5.69 -11.56 -20.22
N TYR A 94 4.63 -11.55 -19.41
CA TYR A 94 4.39 -10.50 -18.43
C TYR A 94 4.90 -10.86 -17.03
N HIS A 95 5.66 -9.96 -16.43
CA HIS A 95 6.28 -10.12 -15.12
C HIS A 95 5.89 -9.02 -14.15
N SER A 96 5.85 -9.33 -12.87
CA SER A 96 5.74 -8.33 -11.81
C SER A 96 6.80 -8.60 -10.76
N LEU A 97 7.65 -7.60 -10.46
CA LEU A 97 8.71 -7.75 -9.47
C LEU A 97 8.09 -7.82 -8.06
N SER A 98 8.57 -8.70 -7.20
CA SER A 98 8.05 -8.86 -5.84
C SER A 98 9.18 -8.83 -4.81
N LEU A 99 8.97 -8.13 -3.70
CA LEU A 99 9.77 -8.27 -2.48
C LEU A 99 9.13 -9.23 -1.47
N MET A 100 7.87 -9.61 -1.71
CA MET A 100 7.06 -10.39 -0.79
C MET A 100 6.57 -11.64 -1.53
N GLU A 101 7.36 -12.71 -1.49
CA GLU A 101 7.00 -14.00 -2.10
C GLU A 101 5.89 -14.74 -1.32
N ASN A 102 5.49 -14.29 -0.12
CA ASN A 102 4.72 -15.10 0.83
C ASN A 102 3.32 -14.58 1.24
N PHE A 103 2.72 -13.62 0.55
CA PHE A 103 1.30 -13.28 0.80
C PHE A 103 0.43 -13.74 -0.36
N VAL A 104 -0.41 -14.73 -0.08
CA VAL A 104 -1.45 -15.22 -1.00
C VAL A 104 -2.37 -14.05 -1.35
N VAL A 105 -2.22 -13.53 -2.57
CA VAL A 105 -3.16 -12.57 -3.15
C VAL A 105 -4.33 -13.41 -3.67
N TYR A 106 -5.41 -13.48 -2.90
CA TYR A 106 -6.68 -13.99 -3.43
C TYR A 106 -7.15 -13.00 -4.50
N SER A 107 -7.12 -13.44 -5.75
CA SER A 107 -7.71 -12.76 -6.90
C SER A 107 -9.19 -13.05 -7.04
#